data_AF-A0A7Y1YBV8-F1
#
_entry.id   AF-A0A7Y1YBV8-F1
#
_cell.length_a   1.000
_cell.length_b   1.000
_cell.length_c   1.000
_cell.angle_alpha   90.00
_cell.angle_beta   90.00
_cell.angle_gamma   90.00
#
_symmetry.space_group_name_H-M   'P 1'
#
loop_
_entity.id
_entity.type
_entity.pdbx_description
1 polymer ?
#
loop_
_entity_poly.entity_id
_entity_poly.type
_entity_poly.pdbx_seq_one_letter_code
_entity_poly.pdbx_strand_id
1 'polypeptide(L)'
;MPWIGLAVMFAIAERAVFHLRFRKDAHSFSLSEIPLILALFIVDPLTAITAQMAANAVALLLRRQPPVKFAFNLGQFAVQTGLAIVVFRPIASLGQPTGPAGWAGAIVAALVALMAAELMINSVIRLSGGRLSIKETLEVMALSAMATVMNTATALIGVVLLDVQPAAAWLTAVPPIILYVAYRAYVNQREESGRLGSLYEATRALHASPQIESALMSAVESARRMVDAEYAEAFLFPADGNDAYATSVGPANASRNMDVVTGDAVESMRAIAIAASDGLMAGPTEHPVGLESLVIDQAIVAPMRSGNRIVGILMAANRLGDVSQFVADDVGLVDTLAGQVAVSLENGRLGESLAQITSLKEQLEELVRSKDEFVASVSHELRTPLTAVAGLADELRHAPETFSEIETKEFIKVIADQANELAGIVEDLLVAGQAEMGEQNLNIE
;
A
#
# COMPACT_ATOMS: atom_id res chain seq x y z
N MET A 1 -36.02 -32.47 17.51
CA MET A 1 -35.77 -31.07 17.10
C MET A 1 -36.31 -30.87 15.69
N PRO A 2 -37.00 -29.76 15.36
CA PRO A 2 -37.45 -29.52 13.99
C PRO A 2 -36.26 -29.28 13.06
N TRP A 3 -36.35 -29.76 11.82
CA TRP A 3 -35.33 -29.62 10.76
C TRP A 3 -34.81 -28.18 10.63
N ILE A 4 -35.72 -27.19 10.73
CA ILE A 4 -35.41 -25.76 10.64
C ILE A 4 -34.47 -25.30 11.75
N GLY A 5 -34.68 -25.77 12.98
CA GLY A 5 -33.82 -25.41 14.10
C GLY A 5 -32.39 -25.90 13.89
N LEU A 6 -32.24 -27.11 13.34
CA LEU A 6 -30.93 -27.69 13.05
C LEU A 6 -30.23 -26.93 11.92
N ALA A 7 -30.95 -26.57 10.85
CA ALA A 7 -30.42 -25.75 9.77
C ALA A 7 -29.96 -24.37 10.26
N VAL A 8 -30.69 -23.74 11.20
CA VAL A 8 -30.28 -22.47 11.83
C VAL A 8 -28.99 -22.66 12.64
N MET A 9 -28.86 -23.74 13.42
CA MET A 9 -27.62 -24.01 14.16
C MET A 9 -26.42 -24.19 13.23
N PHE A 10 -26.58 -24.93 12.13
CA PHE A 10 -25.54 -25.04 11.09
C PHE A 10 -25.17 -23.68 10.51
N ALA A 11 -26.16 -22.84 10.16
CA ALA A 11 -25.91 -21.52 9.60
C ALA A 11 -25.19 -20.57 10.58
N ILE A 12 -25.50 -20.65 11.87
CA ILE A 12 -24.81 -19.88 12.92
C ILE A 12 -23.37 -20.38 13.08
N ALA A 13 -23.17 -21.70 13.18
CA ALA A 13 -21.86 -22.30 13.32
C ALA A 13 -20.93 -21.97 12.13
N GLU A 14 -21.47 -22.00 10.91
CA GLU A 14 -20.76 -21.65 9.67
C GLU A 14 -20.38 -20.15 9.57
N ARG A 15 -21.06 -19.28 10.34
CA ARG A 15 -20.69 -17.87 10.48
C ARG A 15 -19.72 -17.64 11.65
N ALA A 16 -19.74 -18.51 12.65
CA ALA A 16 -18.89 -18.43 13.83
C ALA A 16 -17.52 -19.08 13.58
N VAL A 17 -16.75 -18.49 12.66
CA VAL A 17 -15.42 -18.96 12.27
C VAL A 17 -14.33 -18.20 13.02
N PHE A 18 -13.37 -18.94 13.57
CA PHE A 18 -12.14 -18.46 14.18
C PHE A 18 -11.01 -18.43 13.13
N HIS A 19 -10.43 -17.26 12.86
CA HIS A 19 -9.35 -17.11 11.87
C HIS A 19 -8.01 -17.01 12.60
N LEU A 20 -7.36 -18.16 12.86
CA LEU A 20 -6.04 -18.17 13.46
C LEU A 20 -4.99 -17.92 12.38
N ARG A 21 -4.32 -16.76 12.45
CA ARG A 21 -3.11 -16.51 11.65
C ARG A 21 -1.97 -17.31 12.26
N PHE A 22 -1.51 -18.34 11.55
CA PHE A 22 -0.35 -19.12 11.95
C PHE A 22 0.76 -18.90 10.91
N ARG A 23 1.86 -18.25 11.34
CA ARG A 23 2.92 -17.75 10.45
C ARG A 23 2.37 -16.80 9.37
N LYS A 24 2.55 -17.13 8.08
CA LYS A 24 2.16 -16.28 6.93
C LYS A 24 0.73 -16.54 6.44
N ASP A 25 0.08 -17.60 6.90
CA ASP A 25 -1.23 -18.04 6.41
C ASP A 25 -2.31 -17.90 7.48
N ALA A 26 -3.51 -17.51 7.04
CA ALA A 26 -4.71 -17.48 7.88
C ALA A 26 -5.46 -18.80 7.74
N HIS A 27 -5.66 -19.50 8.86
CA HIS A 27 -6.45 -20.72 8.90
C HIS A 27 -7.75 -20.51 9.66
N SER A 28 -8.83 -21.00 9.07
CA SER A 28 -10.20 -20.84 9.56
C SER A 28 -10.67 -22.11 10.25
N PHE A 29 -11.12 -21.99 11.50
CA PHE A 29 -11.72 -23.07 12.28
C PHE A 29 -13.19 -22.74 12.53
N SER A 30 -14.08 -23.63 12.12
CA SER A 30 -15.52 -23.46 12.32
C SER A 30 -15.98 -24.12 13.62
N LEU A 31 -17.18 -23.76 14.07
CA LEU A 31 -17.90 -24.49 15.12
C LEU A 31 -18.87 -25.54 14.53
N SER A 32 -18.70 -25.89 13.25
CA SER A 32 -19.58 -26.78 12.48
C SER A 32 -19.72 -28.18 13.05
N GLU A 33 -18.75 -28.65 13.82
CA GLU A 33 -18.81 -29.98 14.44
C GLU A 33 -19.89 -30.03 15.52
N ILE A 34 -20.18 -28.91 16.19
CA ILE A 34 -21.20 -28.89 17.25
C ILE A 34 -22.59 -29.30 16.73
N PRO A 35 -23.17 -28.61 15.72
CA PRO A 35 -24.46 -29.03 15.15
C PRO A 35 -24.39 -30.38 14.44
N LEU A 36 -23.24 -30.74 13.84
CA LEU A 36 -23.05 -32.06 13.22
C LEU A 36 -23.18 -33.19 14.26
N ILE A 37 -22.45 -33.09 15.37
CA ILE A 37 -22.50 -34.09 16.44
C ILE A 37 -23.88 -34.12 17.08
N LEU A 38 -24.52 -32.97 17.35
CA LEU A 38 -25.90 -32.95 17.81
C LEU A 38 -26.84 -33.67 16.82
N ALA A 39 -26.66 -33.47 15.51
CA ALA A 39 -27.47 -34.12 14.49
C ALA A 39 -27.33 -35.65 14.50
N LEU A 40 -26.12 -36.17 14.72
CA LEU A 40 -25.87 -37.62 14.76
C LEU A 40 -26.71 -38.36 15.82
N PHE A 41 -27.04 -37.69 16.93
CA PHE A 41 -27.80 -38.28 18.04
C PHE A 41 -29.30 -37.95 18.01
N ILE A 42 -29.68 -36.77 17.52
CA ILE A 42 -31.02 -36.21 17.75
C ILE A 42 -31.95 -36.40 16.54
N VAL A 43 -31.40 -36.57 15.34
CA VAL A 43 -32.19 -36.67 14.10
C VAL A 43 -31.80 -37.87 13.25
N ASP A 44 -32.65 -38.22 12.29
CA ASP A 44 -32.33 -39.23 11.30
C ASP A 44 -31.28 -38.72 10.27
N PRO A 45 -30.61 -39.63 9.54
CA PRO A 45 -29.51 -39.30 8.62
C PRO A 45 -29.93 -38.34 7.50
N LEU A 46 -31.14 -38.51 6.96
CA LEU A 46 -31.61 -37.69 5.85
C LEU A 46 -31.91 -36.27 6.35
N THR A 47 -32.51 -36.15 7.54
CA THR A 47 -32.70 -34.85 8.20
C THR A 47 -31.38 -34.15 8.47
N ALA A 48 -30.35 -34.86 8.96
CA ALA A 48 -29.02 -34.29 9.19
C ALA A 48 -28.38 -33.75 7.89
N ILE A 49 -28.34 -34.58 6.84
CA ILE A 49 -27.75 -34.20 5.54
C ILE A 49 -28.49 -33.03 4.91
N THR A 50 -29.82 -33.10 4.85
CA THR A 50 -30.62 -32.06 4.20
C THR A 50 -30.58 -30.74 4.96
N ALA A 51 -30.57 -30.75 6.30
CA ALA A 51 -30.46 -29.53 7.11
C ALA A 51 -29.11 -28.85 6.91
N GLN A 52 -28.01 -29.62 6.89
CA GLN A 52 -26.67 -29.08 6.67
C GLN A 52 -26.50 -28.55 5.24
N MET A 53 -26.95 -29.30 4.23
CA MET A 53 -26.88 -28.86 2.83
C MET A 53 -27.67 -27.59 2.59
N ALA A 54 -28.89 -27.47 3.15
CA ALA A 54 -29.70 -26.28 2.99
C ALA A 54 -29.06 -25.05 3.67
N ALA A 55 -28.57 -25.21 4.90
CA ALA A 55 -27.90 -24.13 5.63
C ALA A 55 -26.67 -23.62 4.88
N ASN A 56 -25.82 -24.53 4.42
CA ASN A 56 -24.59 -24.17 3.72
C ASN A 56 -24.87 -23.65 2.31
N ALA A 57 -25.85 -24.19 1.57
CA ALA A 57 -26.22 -23.64 0.27
C ALA A 57 -26.67 -22.17 0.37
N VAL A 58 -27.52 -21.84 1.37
CA VAL A 58 -27.93 -20.45 1.62
C VAL A 58 -26.74 -19.58 2.01
N ALA A 59 -25.87 -20.05 2.91
CA ALA A 59 -24.69 -19.31 3.31
C ALA A 59 -23.74 -19.02 2.13
N LEU A 60 -23.51 -20.00 1.25
CA LEU A 60 -22.66 -19.87 0.08
C LEU A 60 -23.28 -18.99 -1.01
N LEU A 61 -24.60 -19.03 -1.21
CA LEU A 61 -25.33 -18.15 -2.13
C LEU A 61 -25.23 -16.68 -1.70
N LEU A 62 -25.38 -16.40 -0.40
CA LEU A 62 -25.23 -15.05 0.14
C LEU A 62 -23.79 -14.51 -0.03
N ARG A 63 -22.79 -15.40 -0.08
CA ARG A 63 -21.38 -15.06 -0.33
C ARG A 63 -21.04 -14.88 -1.82
N ARG A 64 -21.99 -15.09 -2.74
CA ARG A 64 -21.79 -14.95 -4.21
C ARG A 64 -20.54 -15.67 -4.74
N GLN A 65 -20.25 -16.88 -4.23
CA GLN A 65 -19.06 -17.62 -4.65
C GLN A 65 -19.13 -18.04 -6.13
N PRO A 66 -17.97 -18.16 -6.82
CA PRO A 66 -17.90 -18.73 -8.16
C PRO A 66 -18.54 -20.13 -8.21
N PRO A 67 -19.21 -20.49 -9.32
CA PRO A 67 -20.03 -21.70 -9.40
C PRO A 67 -19.25 -22.99 -9.13
N VAL A 68 -17.98 -23.05 -9.53
CA VAL A 68 -17.10 -24.20 -9.28
C VAL A 68 -16.78 -24.34 -7.79
N LYS A 69 -16.40 -23.24 -7.11
CA LYS A 69 -16.11 -23.24 -5.68
C LYS A 69 -17.36 -23.55 -4.85
N PHE A 70 -18.51 -23.03 -5.27
CA PHE A 70 -19.81 -23.35 -4.69
C PHE A 70 -20.11 -24.85 -4.74
N ALA A 71 -19.99 -25.47 -5.93
CA ALA A 71 -20.27 -26.89 -6.12
C ALA A 71 -19.31 -27.78 -5.32
N PHE A 72 -18.01 -27.42 -5.30
CA PHE A 72 -17.01 -28.12 -4.51
C PHE A 72 -17.32 -28.08 -3.02
N ASN A 73 -17.56 -26.89 -2.46
CA ASN A 73 -17.86 -26.72 -1.03
C ASN A 73 -19.13 -27.49 -0.63
N LEU A 74 -20.19 -27.40 -1.43
CA LEU A 74 -21.44 -28.12 -1.15
C LEU A 74 -21.25 -29.64 -1.20
N GLY A 75 -20.49 -30.14 -2.17
CA GLY A 75 -20.14 -31.57 -2.27
C GLY A 75 -19.28 -32.04 -1.10
N GLN A 76 -18.28 -31.24 -0.70
CA GLN A 76 -17.42 -31.52 0.45
C GLN A 76 -18.25 -31.64 1.73
N PHE A 77 -19.17 -30.72 1.98
CA PHE A 77 -20.06 -30.79 3.15
C PHE A 77 -20.90 -32.07 3.14
N ALA A 78 -21.49 -32.45 2.00
CA ALA A 78 -22.28 -33.67 1.90
C ALA A 78 -21.46 -34.94 2.20
N VAL A 79 -20.23 -35.01 1.67
CA VAL A 79 -19.29 -36.12 1.95
C VAL A 79 -18.94 -36.17 3.43
N GLN A 80 -18.65 -35.02 4.05
CA GLN A 80 -18.30 -34.93 5.47
C GLN A 80 -19.42 -35.44 6.37
N THR A 81 -20.66 -34.99 6.14
CA THR A 81 -21.85 -35.44 6.90
C THR A 81 -22.10 -36.92 6.69
N GLY A 82 -22.07 -37.38 5.44
CA GLY A 82 -22.33 -38.77 5.09
C GLY A 82 -21.32 -39.70 5.75
N LEU A 83 -20.04 -39.34 5.70
CA LEU A 83 -18.96 -40.10 6.32
C LEU A 83 -19.10 -40.14 7.84
N ALA A 84 -19.41 -39.01 8.48
CA ALA A 84 -19.65 -38.96 9.91
C ALA A 84 -20.80 -39.91 10.33
N ILE A 85 -21.90 -39.94 9.57
CA ILE A 85 -23.04 -40.84 9.83
C ILE A 85 -22.64 -42.31 9.67
N VAL A 86 -21.95 -42.65 8.58
CA VAL A 86 -21.53 -44.03 8.26
C VAL A 86 -20.58 -44.58 9.33
N VAL A 87 -19.69 -43.73 9.87
CA VAL A 87 -18.75 -44.11 10.94
C VAL A 87 -19.44 -44.18 12.30
N PHE A 88 -20.30 -43.21 12.61
CA PHE A 88 -20.93 -43.11 13.92
C PHE A 88 -21.87 -44.28 14.21
N ARG A 89 -22.76 -44.62 13.26
CA ARG A 89 -23.86 -45.57 13.51
C ARG A 89 -23.42 -46.97 13.96
N PRO A 90 -22.47 -47.63 13.27
CA PRO A 90 -22.00 -48.95 13.70
C PRO A 90 -21.40 -48.92 15.09
N ILE A 91 -20.60 -47.90 15.43
CA ILE A 91 -19.94 -47.78 16.73
C ILE A 91 -20.97 -47.49 17.84
N ALA A 92 -21.89 -46.56 17.60
CA ALA A 92 -22.95 -46.22 18.55
C ALA A 92 -23.89 -47.40 18.83
N SER A 93 -24.07 -48.31 17.86
CA SER A 93 -24.90 -49.52 18.02
C SER A 93 -24.31 -50.58 18.96
N LEU A 94 -23.03 -50.46 19.35
CA LEU A 94 -22.37 -51.37 20.29
C LEU A 94 -22.82 -51.19 21.76
N GLY A 95 -23.62 -50.15 22.05
CA GLY A 95 -24.11 -49.87 23.39
C GLY A 95 -25.25 -48.86 23.39
N GLN A 96 -25.45 -48.18 24.52
CA GLN A 96 -26.36 -47.04 24.57
C GLN A 96 -25.77 -45.89 23.72
N PRO A 97 -26.56 -45.29 22.80
CA PRO A 97 -26.08 -44.20 21.97
C PRO A 97 -25.52 -43.04 22.79
N THR A 98 -26.17 -42.62 23.88
CA THR A 98 -25.69 -41.54 24.76
C THR A 98 -24.61 -41.97 25.76
N GLY A 99 -24.13 -43.22 25.69
CA GLY A 99 -23.07 -43.78 26.55
C GLY A 99 -21.68 -43.82 25.90
N PRO A 100 -20.70 -44.52 26.52
CA PRO A 100 -19.30 -44.51 26.08
C PRO A 100 -19.07 -44.93 24.62
N ALA A 101 -19.87 -45.89 24.12
CA ALA A 101 -19.80 -46.34 22.74
C ALA A 101 -20.15 -45.21 21.75
N GLY A 102 -21.22 -44.46 21.99
CA GLY A 102 -21.57 -43.32 21.15
C GLY A 102 -20.65 -42.13 21.34
N TRP A 103 -20.08 -41.90 22.53
CA TRP A 103 -19.03 -40.87 22.72
C TRP A 103 -17.81 -41.16 21.86
N ALA A 104 -17.30 -42.40 21.92
CA ALA A 104 -16.20 -42.85 21.07
C ALA A 104 -16.57 -42.78 19.59
N GLY A 105 -17.78 -43.22 19.23
CA GLY A 105 -18.29 -43.16 17.86
C GLY A 105 -18.34 -41.74 17.31
N ALA A 106 -18.77 -40.77 18.12
CA ALA A 106 -18.86 -39.36 17.74
C ALA A 106 -17.47 -38.75 17.50
N ILE A 107 -16.51 -39.02 18.40
CA ILE A 107 -15.13 -38.53 18.26
C ILE A 107 -14.47 -39.12 17.00
N VAL A 108 -14.61 -40.44 16.79
CA VAL A 108 -14.05 -41.10 15.60
C VAL A 108 -14.71 -40.57 14.33
N ALA A 109 -16.04 -40.43 14.32
CA ALA A 109 -16.77 -39.86 13.19
C ALA A 109 -16.32 -38.43 12.87
N ALA A 110 -16.16 -37.57 13.87
CA ALA A 110 -15.70 -36.19 13.69
C ALA A 110 -14.29 -36.12 13.09
N LEU A 111 -13.34 -36.90 13.63
CA LEU A 111 -11.96 -36.93 13.17
C LEU A 111 -11.84 -37.49 11.75
N VAL A 112 -12.58 -38.55 11.43
CA VAL A 112 -12.58 -39.12 10.08
C VAL A 112 -13.18 -38.14 9.08
N ALA A 113 -14.27 -37.46 9.44
CA ALA A 113 -14.88 -36.42 8.62
C ALA A 113 -13.95 -35.23 8.39
N LEU A 114 -13.22 -34.79 9.45
CA LEU A 114 -12.18 -33.77 9.35
C LEU A 114 -11.07 -34.18 8.38
N MET A 115 -10.49 -35.37 8.56
CA MET A 115 -9.39 -35.84 7.72
C MET A 115 -9.79 -35.93 6.24
N ALA A 116 -11.02 -36.35 5.96
CA ALA A 116 -11.56 -36.37 4.60
C ALA A 116 -11.68 -34.96 4.02
N ALA A 117 -12.19 -34.00 4.81
CA ALA A 117 -12.27 -32.59 4.42
C ALA A 117 -10.88 -32.00 4.10
N GLU A 118 -9.91 -32.20 5.00
CA GLU A 118 -8.55 -31.70 4.81
C GLU A 118 -7.86 -32.34 3.60
N LEU A 119 -8.08 -33.64 3.36
CA LEU A 119 -7.55 -34.31 2.18
C LEU A 119 -8.15 -33.72 0.89
N MET A 120 -9.47 -33.51 0.83
CA MET A 120 -10.13 -32.92 -0.33
C MET A 120 -9.62 -31.50 -0.63
N ILE A 121 -9.53 -30.65 0.39
CA ILE A 121 -9.02 -29.27 0.25
C ILE A 121 -7.57 -29.29 -0.23
N ASN A 122 -6.70 -30.07 0.41
CA ASN A 122 -5.29 -30.16 0.03
C ASN A 122 -5.10 -30.70 -1.39
N SER A 123 -5.92 -31.67 -1.82
CA SER A 123 -5.90 -32.19 -3.18
C SER A 123 -6.27 -31.13 -4.21
N VAL A 124 -7.31 -30.33 -3.95
CA VAL A 124 -7.71 -29.24 -4.86
C VAL A 124 -6.63 -28.17 -4.95
N ILE A 125 -6.05 -27.76 -3.82
CA ILE A 125 -4.97 -26.75 -3.81
C ILE A 125 -3.78 -27.23 -4.64
N ARG A 126 -3.35 -28.49 -4.47
CA ARG A 126 -2.24 -29.06 -5.26
C ARG A 126 -2.56 -29.15 -6.75
N LEU A 127 -3.78 -29.54 -7.11
CA LEU A 127 -4.23 -29.58 -8.51
C LEU A 127 -4.28 -28.18 -9.15
N SER A 128 -4.56 -27.15 -8.37
CA SER A 128 -4.56 -25.75 -8.81
C SER A 128 -3.17 -25.10 -8.91
N GLY A 129 -2.10 -25.86 -8.70
CA GLY A 129 -0.71 -25.36 -8.77
C GLY A 129 -0.15 -24.81 -7.45
N GLY A 130 -0.91 -24.93 -6.34
CA GLY A 130 -0.46 -24.52 -5.01
C GLY A 130 0.67 -25.41 -4.47
N ARG A 131 1.71 -24.79 -3.91
CA ARG A 131 2.81 -25.48 -3.22
C ARG A 131 2.63 -25.32 -1.71
N LEU A 132 2.07 -26.33 -1.06
CA LEU A 132 1.99 -26.40 0.41
C LEU A 132 3.12 -27.25 0.96
N SER A 133 3.82 -26.77 1.98
CA SER A 133 4.79 -27.59 2.71
C SER A 133 4.06 -28.71 3.45
N ILE A 134 4.60 -29.93 3.37
CA ILE A 134 4.09 -31.08 4.14
C ILE A 134 4.10 -30.77 5.64
N LYS A 135 5.13 -30.07 6.12
CA LYS A 135 5.26 -29.69 7.53
C LYS A 135 4.16 -28.72 7.96
N GLU A 136 3.88 -27.70 7.16
CA GLU A 136 2.81 -26.73 7.44
C GLU A 136 1.44 -27.42 7.43
N THR A 137 1.23 -28.31 6.46
CA THR A 137 0.00 -29.11 6.40
C THR A 137 -0.19 -29.91 7.68
N LEU A 138 0.84 -30.62 8.15
CA LEU A 138 0.76 -31.43 9.39
C LEU A 138 0.52 -30.59 10.65
N GLU A 139 1.15 -29.41 10.75
CA GLU A 139 0.94 -28.48 11.86
C GLU A 139 -0.53 -28.01 11.90
N VAL A 140 -1.11 -27.66 10.75
CA VAL A 140 -2.52 -27.25 10.63
C VAL A 140 -3.47 -28.39 10.96
N MET A 141 -3.23 -29.59 10.40
CA MET A 141 -4.06 -30.77 10.68
C MET A 141 -4.09 -31.11 12.18
N ALA A 142 -2.96 -31.00 12.87
CA ALA A 142 -2.90 -31.22 14.31
C ALA A 142 -3.77 -30.20 15.08
N LEU A 143 -3.73 -28.93 14.68
CA LEU A 143 -4.56 -27.89 15.29
C LEU A 143 -6.06 -28.12 15.02
N SER A 144 -6.42 -28.47 13.77
CA SER A 144 -7.80 -28.81 13.39
C SER A 144 -8.33 -30.01 14.16
N ALA A 145 -7.51 -31.03 14.36
CA ALA A 145 -7.87 -32.21 15.14
C ALA A 145 -8.16 -31.85 16.60
N MET A 146 -7.32 -31.01 17.23
CA MET A 146 -7.56 -30.53 18.59
C MET A 146 -8.87 -29.73 18.70
N ALA A 147 -9.12 -28.80 17.77
CA ALA A 147 -10.36 -28.03 17.72
C ALA A 147 -11.59 -28.94 17.53
N THR A 148 -11.48 -29.93 16.64
CA THR A 148 -12.54 -30.92 16.38
C THR A 148 -12.87 -31.74 17.62
N VAL A 149 -11.86 -32.21 18.35
CA VAL A 149 -12.07 -32.95 19.61
C VAL A 149 -12.73 -32.05 20.66
N MET A 150 -12.30 -30.80 20.80
CA MET A 150 -12.89 -29.85 21.74
C MET A 150 -14.36 -29.53 21.41
N ASN A 151 -14.67 -29.26 20.13
CA ASN A 151 -16.04 -29.02 19.66
C ASN A 151 -16.92 -30.26 19.86
N THR A 152 -16.39 -31.44 19.55
CA THR A 152 -17.09 -32.72 19.73
C THR A 152 -17.38 -32.99 21.21
N ALA A 153 -16.41 -32.76 22.10
CA ALA A 153 -16.61 -32.90 23.54
C ALA A 153 -17.68 -31.93 24.05
N THR A 154 -17.67 -30.67 23.59
CA THR A 154 -18.69 -29.67 23.93
C THR A 154 -20.08 -30.12 23.49
N ALA A 155 -20.20 -30.63 22.26
CA ALA A 155 -21.45 -31.16 21.74
C ALA A 155 -21.92 -32.41 22.50
N LEU A 156 -21.02 -33.32 22.86
CA LEU A 156 -21.32 -34.52 23.64
C LEU A 156 -21.84 -34.19 25.04
N ILE A 157 -21.25 -33.19 25.72
CA ILE A 157 -21.81 -32.68 26.98
C ILE A 157 -23.25 -32.19 26.77
N GLY A 158 -23.50 -31.50 25.66
CA GLY A 158 -24.86 -31.08 25.25
C GLY A 158 -25.80 -32.26 25.04
N VAL A 159 -25.36 -33.31 24.34
CA VAL A 159 -26.13 -34.54 24.12
C VAL A 159 -26.47 -35.23 25.44
N VAL A 160 -25.49 -35.41 26.33
CA VAL A 160 -25.70 -36.05 27.64
C VAL A 160 -26.66 -35.21 28.50
N LEU A 161 -26.54 -33.88 28.49
CA LEU A 161 -27.47 -33.01 29.22
C LEU A 161 -28.87 -33.01 28.63
N LEU A 162 -29.03 -33.14 27.31
CA LEU A 162 -30.35 -33.30 26.69
C LEU A 162 -31.04 -34.61 27.11
N ASP A 163 -30.27 -35.66 27.41
CA ASP A 163 -30.79 -36.95 27.89
C ASP A 163 -31.17 -36.89 29.38
N VAL A 164 -30.34 -36.24 30.21
CA VAL A 164 -30.51 -36.20 31.68
C VAL A 164 -31.39 -35.04 32.16
N GLN A 165 -31.12 -33.81 31.70
CA GLN A 165 -31.80 -32.58 32.13
C GLN A 165 -31.89 -31.58 30.98
N PRO A 166 -32.91 -31.69 30.09
CA PRO A 166 -33.03 -30.84 28.90
C PRO A 166 -33.00 -29.34 29.19
N ALA A 167 -33.53 -28.91 30.34
CA ALA A 167 -33.54 -27.51 30.76
C ALA A 167 -32.13 -26.93 31.02
N ALA A 168 -31.11 -27.77 31.23
CA ALA A 168 -29.72 -27.37 31.43
C ALA A 168 -28.90 -27.37 30.14
N ALA A 169 -29.41 -27.90 29.02
CA ALA A 169 -28.64 -28.08 27.79
C ALA A 169 -28.11 -26.77 27.20
N TRP A 170 -28.82 -25.65 27.39
CA TRP A 170 -28.40 -24.33 26.92
C TRP A 170 -27.09 -23.85 27.58
N LEU A 171 -26.75 -24.35 28.77
CA LEU A 171 -25.51 -23.99 29.48
C LEU A 171 -24.26 -24.41 28.69
N THR A 172 -24.36 -25.42 27.83
CA THR A 172 -23.23 -25.87 26.99
C THR A 172 -22.87 -24.88 25.89
N ALA A 173 -23.81 -24.03 25.48
CA ALA A 173 -23.55 -22.97 24.50
C ALA A 173 -22.83 -21.77 25.13
N VAL A 174 -22.89 -21.58 26.45
CA VAL A 174 -22.33 -20.38 27.10
C VAL A 174 -20.80 -20.29 26.95
N PRO A 175 -20.00 -21.33 27.28
CA PRO A 175 -18.54 -21.26 27.10
C PRO A 175 -18.07 -20.96 25.65
N PRO A 176 -18.55 -21.66 24.61
CA PRO A 176 -18.11 -21.38 23.24
C PRO A 176 -18.56 -19.99 22.77
N ILE A 177 -19.73 -19.49 23.19
CA ILE A 177 -20.16 -18.12 22.88
C ILE A 177 -19.24 -17.09 23.53
N ILE A 178 -18.93 -17.23 24.82
CA ILE A 178 -18.02 -16.31 25.52
C ILE A 178 -16.62 -16.36 24.89
N LEU A 179 -16.12 -17.55 24.58
CA LEU A 179 -14.82 -17.71 23.95
C LEU A 179 -14.79 -17.08 22.55
N TYR A 180 -15.87 -17.25 21.77
CA TYR A 180 -16.02 -16.61 20.46
C TYR A 180 -16.02 -15.08 20.56
N VAL A 181 -16.80 -14.51 21.49
CA VAL A 181 -16.87 -13.06 21.69
C VAL A 181 -15.53 -12.50 22.19
N ALA A 182 -14.91 -13.15 23.18
CA ALA A 182 -13.60 -12.75 23.70
C ALA A 182 -12.52 -12.82 22.63
N TYR A 183 -12.51 -13.89 21.83
CA TYR A 183 -11.60 -14.05 20.70
C TYR A 183 -11.83 -12.97 19.63
N ARG A 184 -13.09 -12.70 19.27
CA ARG A 184 -13.44 -11.63 18.33
C ARG A 184 -12.95 -10.27 18.82
N ALA A 185 -13.18 -9.95 20.10
CA ALA A 185 -12.70 -8.72 20.70
C ALA A 185 -11.16 -8.62 20.66
N TYR A 186 -10.47 -9.72 21.00
CA TYR A 186 -9.01 -9.80 20.94
C TYR A 186 -8.45 -9.64 19.52
N VAL A 187 -9.05 -10.32 18.54
CA VAL A 187 -8.62 -10.22 17.13
C VAL A 187 -8.87 -8.81 16.60
N ASN A 188 -10.04 -8.23 16.84
CA ASN A 188 -10.33 -6.85 16.41
C ASN A 188 -9.31 -5.86 17.00
N GLN A 189 -9.00 -5.98 18.30
CA GLN A 189 -8.00 -5.13 18.97
C GLN A 189 -6.59 -5.32 18.37
N ARG A 190 -6.23 -6.56 18.01
CA ARG A 190 -4.92 -6.89 17.46
C ARG A 190 -4.78 -6.48 15.99
N GLU A 191 -5.85 -6.60 15.20
CA GLU A 191 -5.89 -6.10 13.83
C GLU A 191 -5.73 -4.58 13.78
N GLU A 192 -6.41 -3.83 14.65
CA GLU A 192 -6.28 -2.37 14.74
C GLU A 192 -4.83 -1.95 15.04
N SER A 193 -4.19 -2.63 16.00
CA SER A 193 -2.78 -2.37 16.34
C SER A 193 -1.82 -2.71 15.19
N GLY A 194 -2.09 -3.80 14.45
CA GLY A 194 -1.30 -4.19 13.28
C GLY A 194 -1.45 -3.22 12.11
N ARG A 195 -2.68 -2.74 11.85
CA ARG A 195 -2.98 -1.78 10.78
C ARG A 195 -2.21 -0.47 10.95
N LEU A 196 -2.16 0.07 12.18
CA LEU A 196 -1.37 1.26 12.50
C LEU A 196 0.15 1.04 12.30
N GLY A 197 0.65 -0.14 12.66
CA GLY A 197 2.05 -0.51 12.43
C GLY A 197 2.41 -0.53 10.95
N SER A 198 1.58 -1.16 10.11
CA SER A 198 1.79 -1.22 8.66
C SER A 198 1.74 0.17 8.00
N LEU A 199 0.78 1.02 8.39
CA LEU A 199 0.72 2.41 7.93
C LEU A 199 1.97 3.21 8.32
N TYR A 200 2.46 3.04 9.55
CA TYR A 200 3.64 3.72 10.04
C TYR A 200 4.91 3.27 9.30
N GLU A 201 5.08 1.98 9.06
CA GLU A 201 6.20 1.44 8.28
C GLU A 201 6.20 1.95 6.84
N ALA A 202 5.03 1.96 6.18
CA ALA A 202 4.88 2.51 4.83
C ALA A 202 5.24 4.00 4.80
N THR A 203 4.71 4.78 5.75
CA THR A 203 5.00 6.21 5.88
C THR A 203 6.49 6.47 6.08
N ARG A 204 7.16 5.66 6.91
CA ARG A 204 8.59 5.80 7.17
C ARG A 204 9.45 5.45 5.95
N ALA A 205 9.07 4.43 5.18
CA ALA A 205 9.77 4.07 3.94
C ALA A 205 9.66 5.17 2.88
N LEU A 206 8.51 5.85 2.81
CA LEU A 206 8.29 7.00 1.94
C LEU A 206 9.20 8.18 2.32
N HIS A 207 9.24 8.55 3.60
CA HIS A 207 10.10 9.65 4.08
C HIS A 207 11.60 9.35 3.98
N ALA A 208 11.99 8.08 4.02
CA ALA A 208 13.39 7.68 3.91
C ALA A 208 13.91 7.69 2.46
N SER A 209 13.02 7.82 1.46
CA SER A 209 13.39 7.78 0.04
C SER A 209 13.63 9.20 -0.48
N PRO A 210 14.88 9.60 -0.79
CA PRO A 210 15.20 10.96 -1.23
C PRO A 210 14.73 11.26 -2.67
N GLN A 211 14.32 10.24 -3.44
CA GLN A 211 13.91 10.35 -4.84
C GLN A 211 12.45 9.92 -5.01
N ILE A 212 11.70 10.70 -5.80
CA ILE A 212 10.28 10.48 -6.11
C ILE A 212 10.03 9.05 -6.64
N GLU A 213 10.91 8.56 -7.51
CA GLU A 213 10.85 7.22 -8.09
C GLU A 213 10.82 6.10 -7.03
N SER A 214 11.74 6.18 -6.05
CA SER A 214 11.85 5.19 -4.98
C SER A 214 10.69 5.29 -4.00
N ALA A 215 10.20 6.50 -3.75
CA ALA A 215 9.03 6.74 -2.91
C ALA A 215 7.76 6.17 -3.55
N LEU A 216 7.53 6.40 -4.85
CA LEU A 216 6.39 5.86 -5.58
C LEU A 216 6.42 4.31 -5.63
N MET A 217 7.58 3.72 -5.89
CA MET A 217 7.71 2.26 -5.86
C MET A 217 7.37 1.70 -4.46
N SER A 218 7.89 2.33 -3.40
CA SER A 218 7.60 1.94 -2.01
C SER A 218 6.11 2.12 -1.66
N ALA A 219 5.46 3.18 -2.17
CA ALA A 219 4.04 3.42 -1.99
C ALA A 219 3.20 2.29 -2.60
N VAL A 220 3.49 1.96 -3.86
CA VAL A 220 2.75 0.94 -4.62
C VAL A 220 2.95 -0.45 -4.02
N GLU A 221 4.17 -0.80 -3.62
CA GLU A 221 4.42 -2.05 -2.90
C GLU A 221 3.70 -2.12 -1.56
N SER A 222 3.63 -1.01 -0.83
CA SER A 222 2.94 -0.92 0.46
C SER A 222 1.43 -1.06 0.27
N ALA A 223 0.86 -0.34 -0.72
CA ALA A 223 -0.55 -0.45 -1.09
C ALA A 223 -0.91 -1.89 -1.42
N ARG A 224 -0.13 -2.55 -2.29
CA ARG A 224 -0.34 -3.95 -2.67
C ARG A 224 -0.36 -4.87 -1.46
N ARG A 225 0.62 -4.72 -0.56
CA ARG A 225 0.77 -5.56 0.64
C ARG A 225 -0.30 -5.29 1.70
N MET A 226 -0.74 -4.04 1.86
CA MET A 226 -1.69 -3.66 2.92
C MET A 226 -3.08 -4.25 2.71
N VAL A 227 -3.51 -4.40 1.46
CA VAL A 227 -4.84 -4.92 1.11
C VAL A 227 -4.80 -6.30 0.44
N ASP A 228 -3.64 -6.97 0.50
CA ASP A 228 -3.38 -8.26 -0.16
C ASP A 228 -3.84 -8.28 -1.63
N ALA A 229 -3.50 -7.23 -2.39
CA ALA A 229 -3.86 -7.11 -3.80
C ALA A 229 -2.87 -7.86 -4.71
N GLU A 230 -3.35 -8.34 -5.85
CA GLU A 230 -2.52 -8.91 -6.91
C GLU A 230 -1.68 -7.82 -7.60
N TYR A 231 -2.28 -6.64 -7.75
CA TYR A 231 -1.73 -5.52 -8.50
C TYR A 231 -1.92 -4.20 -7.74
N ALA A 232 -0.94 -3.30 -7.86
CA ALA A 232 -1.09 -1.92 -7.43
C ALA A 232 -0.36 -0.99 -8.40
N GLU A 233 -0.82 0.26 -8.48
CA GLU A 233 -0.27 1.26 -9.39
C GLU A 233 -0.50 2.67 -8.85
N ALA A 234 0.47 3.56 -9.09
CA ALA A 234 0.37 4.98 -8.81
C ALA A 234 0.55 5.77 -10.11
N PHE A 235 -0.39 6.68 -10.37
CA PHE A 235 -0.32 7.66 -11.44
C PHE A 235 0.04 9.02 -10.86
N LEU A 236 1.08 9.66 -11.37
CA LEU A 236 1.47 11.02 -11.05
C LEU A 236 1.00 11.97 -12.16
N PHE A 237 0.38 13.08 -11.77
CA PHE A 237 -0.04 14.16 -12.65
C PHE A 237 0.89 15.37 -12.50
N PRO A 238 1.82 15.59 -13.45
CA PRO A 238 2.64 16.80 -13.49
C PRO A 238 1.78 18.07 -13.52
N ALA A 239 2.34 19.17 -13.02
CA ALA A 239 1.68 20.48 -13.03
C ALA A 239 1.46 21.01 -14.45
N ASP A 240 2.48 20.83 -15.31
CA ASP A 240 2.64 21.58 -16.56
C ASP A 240 2.65 20.65 -17.79
N GLY A 241 2.01 19.49 -17.72
CA GLY A 241 2.04 18.47 -18.78
C GLY A 241 0.72 17.73 -18.99
N ASN A 242 0.48 17.32 -20.23
CA ASN A 242 -0.61 16.41 -20.61
C ASN A 242 -0.28 14.93 -20.33
N ASP A 243 0.98 14.64 -20.07
CA ASP A 243 1.45 13.29 -19.80
C ASP A 243 1.34 12.98 -18.30
N ALA A 244 1.13 11.71 -17.97
CA ALA A 244 1.21 11.20 -16.61
C ALA A 244 2.36 10.19 -16.51
N TYR A 245 2.85 9.96 -15.28
CA TYR A 245 3.82 8.93 -15.01
C TYR A 245 3.19 7.81 -14.19
N ALA A 246 3.41 6.56 -14.59
CA ALA A 246 2.86 5.39 -13.92
C ALA A 246 3.96 4.53 -13.30
N THR A 247 3.78 4.18 -12.03
CA THR A 247 4.62 3.20 -11.34
C THR A 247 3.71 2.06 -10.87
N SER A 248 4.03 0.82 -11.22
CA SER A 248 3.19 -0.33 -10.91
C SER A 248 3.95 -1.56 -10.44
N VAL A 249 3.28 -2.39 -9.64
CA VAL A 249 3.76 -3.69 -9.18
C VAL A 249 2.64 -4.71 -9.37
N GLY A 250 2.93 -5.77 -10.13
CA GLY A 250 1.97 -6.81 -10.50
C GLY A 250 2.38 -8.23 -10.11
N PRO A 251 1.76 -9.23 -10.75
CA PRO A 251 2.03 -10.65 -10.51
C PRO A 251 3.52 -10.98 -10.64
N ALA A 252 3.99 -11.96 -9.85
CA ALA A 252 5.39 -12.39 -9.81
C ALA A 252 6.41 -11.26 -9.50
N ASN A 253 5.97 -10.17 -8.87
CA ASN A 253 6.77 -8.97 -8.58
C ASN A 253 7.33 -8.28 -9.84
N ALA A 254 6.66 -8.44 -10.98
CA ALA A 254 6.93 -7.59 -12.14
C ALA A 254 6.62 -6.15 -11.76
N SER A 255 7.55 -5.24 -12.02
CA SER A 255 7.40 -3.81 -11.72
C SER A 255 7.73 -2.95 -12.94
N ARG A 256 7.05 -1.80 -13.03
CA ARG A 256 7.30 -0.72 -13.98
C ARG A 256 7.45 0.56 -13.17
N ASN A 257 8.36 1.44 -13.57
CA ASN A 257 8.68 2.63 -12.79
C ASN A 257 8.70 3.87 -13.69
N MET A 258 7.85 4.84 -13.39
CA MET A 258 7.74 6.11 -14.10
C MET A 258 7.53 5.96 -15.62
N ASP A 259 6.77 4.96 -16.05
CA ASP A 259 6.41 4.82 -17.46
C ASP A 259 5.50 5.98 -17.88
N VAL A 260 5.80 6.56 -19.04
CA VAL A 260 5.02 7.70 -19.58
C VAL A 260 3.69 7.20 -20.11
N VAL A 261 2.61 7.82 -19.63
CA VAL A 261 1.23 7.58 -20.06
C VAL A 261 0.72 8.84 -20.74
N THR A 262 0.19 8.69 -21.95
CA THR A 262 -0.25 9.81 -22.79
C THR A 262 -1.67 9.58 -23.32
N GLY A 263 -2.31 10.65 -23.80
CA GLY A 263 -3.61 10.58 -24.49
C GLY A 263 -4.82 10.45 -23.57
N ASP A 264 -5.92 9.95 -24.13
CA ASP A 264 -7.27 9.93 -23.51
C ASP A 264 -7.34 9.22 -22.15
N ALA A 265 -6.39 8.33 -21.89
CA ALA A 265 -6.32 7.63 -20.62
C ALA A 265 -5.94 8.54 -19.44
N VAL A 266 -5.07 9.54 -19.67
CA VAL A 266 -4.69 10.51 -18.63
C VAL A 266 -5.91 11.33 -18.20
N GLU A 267 -6.71 11.79 -19.17
CA GLU A 267 -7.93 12.56 -18.91
C GLU A 267 -8.98 11.72 -18.17
N SER A 268 -9.15 10.46 -18.57
CA SER A 268 -10.05 9.53 -17.88
C SER A 268 -9.65 9.33 -16.42
N MET A 269 -8.36 9.14 -16.15
CA MET A 269 -7.84 9.01 -14.79
C MET A 269 -8.00 10.30 -13.98
N ARG A 270 -7.71 11.47 -14.56
CA ARG A 270 -7.94 12.77 -13.91
C ARG A 270 -9.41 12.95 -13.55
N ALA A 271 -10.33 12.60 -14.46
CA ALA A 271 -11.77 12.66 -14.19
C ALA A 271 -12.18 11.74 -13.03
N ILE A 272 -11.65 10.51 -12.98
CA ILE A 272 -11.87 9.58 -11.86
C ILE A 272 -11.33 10.19 -10.55
N ALA A 273 -10.14 10.78 -10.55
CA ALA A 273 -9.53 11.39 -9.36
C ALA A 273 -10.37 12.57 -8.83
N ILE A 274 -10.95 13.35 -9.73
CA ILE A 274 -11.79 14.51 -9.39
C ILE A 274 -13.15 14.04 -8.84
N ALA A 275 -13.75 13.03 -9.47
CA ALA A 275 -15.02 12.47 -9.04
C ALA A 275 -14.91 11.74 -7.68
N ALA A 276 -13.78 11.10 -7.43
CA ALA A 276 -13.46 10.50 -6.14
C ALA A 276 -13.21 11.61 -5.11
N SER A 277 -14.16 11.88 -4.21
CA SER A 277 -13.94 12.80 -3.07
C SER A 277 -13.02 12.18 -2.02
N ASP A 278 -13.19 10.88 -1.79
CA ASP A 278 -12.35 9.98 -0.98
C ASP A 278 -12.05 8.72 -1.81
N GLY A 279 -11.22 7.82 -1.28
CA GLY A 279 -11.03 6.49 -1.83
C GLY A 279 -12.36 5.79 -2.15
N LEU A 280 -12.43 5.13 -3.30
CA LEU A 280 -13.63 4.41 -3.74
C LEU A 280 -13.32 3.01 -4.26
N MET A 281 -14.32 2.13 -4.16
CA MET A 281 -14.30 0.85 -4.85
C MET A 281 -14.85 1.01 -6.27
N ALA A 282 -14.02 0.72 -7.26
CA ALA A 282 -14.39 0.63 -8.65
C ALA A 282 -14.63 -0.84 -9.04
N GLY A 283 -15.67 -1.08 -9.84
CA GLY A 283 -15.91 -2.37 -10.49
C GLY A 283 -15.03 -2.55 -11.73
N PRO A 284 -15.33 -3.52 -12.60
CA PRO A 284 -14.63 -3.70 -13.87
C PRO A 284 -14.95 -2.53 -14.82
N THR A 285 -14.22 -1.43 -14.69
CA THR A 285 -14.26 -0.27 -15.60
C THR A 285 -12.94 -0.17 -16.35
N GLU A 286 -13.02 0.30 -17.60
CA GLU A 286 -11.98 0.30 -18.64
C GLU A 286 -10.55 0.48 -18.12
N HIS A 287 -9.68 -0.40 -18.59
CA HIS A 287 -8.29 -0.53 -18.19
C HIS A 287 -7.54 0.81 -18.27
N PRO A 288 -6.96 1.31 -17.15
CA PRO A 288 -5.89 2.29 -17.22
C PRO A 288 -4.77 1.76 -18.15
N VAL A 289 -4.12 2.65 -18.89
CA VAL A 289 -3.10 2.27 -19.90
C VAL A 289 -2.02 1.36 -19.31
N GLY A 290 -1.66 0.30 -20.03
CA GLY A 290 -0.61 -0.65 -19.64
C GLY A 290 -1.09 -1.95 -18.99
N LEU A 291 -2.41 -2.11 -18.82
CA LEU A 291 -3.09 -3.26 -18.17
C LEU A 291 -3.72 -4.27 -19.14
N GLU A 292 -3.30 -4.29 -20.42
CA GLU A 292 -3.91 -5.10 -21.50
C GLU A 292 -3.96 -6.62 -21.22
N SER A 293 -3.13 -7.12 -20.31
CA SER A 293 -3.08 -8.54 -19.91
C SER A 293 -3.75 -8.87 -18.57
N LEU A 294 -4.24 -7.88 -17.82
CA LEU A 294 -4.74 -8.09 -16.45
C LEU A 294 -6.24 -7.77 -16.35
N VAL A 295 -7.07 -8.77 -16.07
CA VAL A 295 -8.51 -8.59 -15.84
C VAL A 295 -8.71 -7.98 -14.46
N ILE A 296 -9.32 -6.80 -14.37
CA ILE A 296 -9.62 -6.12 -13.10
C ILE A 296 -11.06 -6.44 -12.70
N ASP A 297 -11.23 -7.23 -11.65
CA ASP A 297 -12.57 -7.58 -11.12
C ASP A 297 -13.07 -6.51 -10.15
N GLN A 298 -12.19 -6.01 -9.28
CA GLN A 298 -12.40 -4.90 -8.36
C GLN A 298 -11.10 -4.13 -8.17
N ALA A 299 -11.21 -2.82 -8.01
CA ALA A 299 -10.11 -1.95 -7.66
C ALA A 299 -10.50 -0.97 -6.55
N ILE A 300 -9.54 -0.63 -5.70
CA ILE A 300 -9.58 0.54 -4.83
C ILE A 300 -8.85 1.64 -5.57
N VAL A 301 -9.49 2.80 -5.72
CA VAL A 301 -8.92 3.99 -6.34
C VAL A 301 -8.93 5.11 -5.31
N ALA A 302 -7.74 5.60 -4.96
CA ALA A 302 -7.55 6.64 -3.95
C ALA A 302 -6.82 7.85 -4.55
N PRO A 303 -7.41 9.05 -4.54
CA PRO A 303 -6.76 10.24 -5.06
C PRO A 303 -5.63 10.71 -4.13
N MET A 304 -4.45 10.96 -4.69
CA MET A 304 -3.31 11.55 -3.97
C MET A 304 -3.50 13.07 -3.91
N ARG A 305 -4.10 13.56 -2.81
CA ARG A 305 -4.40 14.98 -2.61
C ARG A 305 -3.43 15.65 -1.64
N SER A 306 -2.95 16.83 -2.02
CA SER A 306 -2.30 17.75 -1.10
C SER A 306 -2.96 19.12 -1.18
N GLY A 307 -3.54 19.56 -0.06
CA GLY A 307 -4.42 20.73 -0.01
C GLY A 307 -5.60 20.59 -0.98
N ASN A 308 -5.76 21.54 -1.90
CA ASN A 308 -6.82 21.54 -2.91
C ASN A 308 -6.38 20.96 -4.27
N ARG A 309 -5.17 20.39 -4.35
CA ARG A 309 -4.58 19.90 -5.59
C ARG A 309 -4.48 18.38 -5.58
N ILE A 310 -4.91 17.76 -6.68
CA ILE A 310 -4.69 16.33 -6.94
C ILE A 310 -3.33 16.19 -7.63
N VAL A 311 -2.41 15.49 -6.99
CA VAL A 311 -1.08 15.20 -7.50
C VAL A 311 -1.07 13.88 -8.27
N GLY A 312 -2.08 13.03 -8.08
CA GLY A 312 -2.16 11.73 -8.74
C GLY A 312 -3.26 10.82 -8.21
N ILE A 313 -3.17 9.54 -8.53
CA ILE A 313 -4.02 8.46 -8.01
C ILE A 313 -3.12 7.31 -7.53
N LEU A 314 -3.50 6.66 -6.44
CA LEU A 314 -3.00 5.36 -6.01
C LEU A 314 -4.12 4.33 -6.14
N MET A 315 -3.80 3.17 -6.72
CA MET A 315 -4.74 2.11 -7.02
C MET A 315 -4.23 0.75 -6.52
N ALA A 316 -5.14 -0.08 -6.03
CA ALA A 316 -4.90 -1.49 -5.74
C ALA A 316 -6.02 -2.35 -6.33
N ALA A 317 -5.69 -3.44 -7.03
CA ALA A 317 -6.64 -4.24 -7.79
C ALA A 317 -6.50 -5.75 -7.50
N ASN A 318 -7.62 -6.46 -7.65
CA ASN A 318 -7.75 -7.91 -7.47
C ASN A 318 -7.27 -8.41 -6.10
N ARG A 319 -8.17 -8.42 -5.12
CA ARG A 319 -7.85 -8.97 -3.79
C ARG A 319 -7.50 -10.46 -3.86
N LEU A 320 -6.36 -10.84 -3.29
CA LEU A 320 -5.94 -12.21 -3.09
C LEU A 320 -6.54 -12.80 -1.81
N GLY A 321 -6.84 -14.10 -1.82
CA GLY A 321 -7.30 -14.85 -0.65
C GLY A 321 -8.74 -15.35 -0.72
N ASP A 322 -9.23 -15.91 0.39
CA ASP A 322 -10.54 -16.59 0.45
C ASP A 322 -11.74 -15.63 0.35
N VAL A 323 -11.51 -14.35 0.61
CA VAL A 323 -12.46 -13.25 0.43
C VAL A 323 -12.03 -12.47 -0.81
N SER A 324 -12.70 -12.72 -1.93
CA SER A 324 -12.35 -12.14 -3.24
C SER A 324 -12.91 -10.72 -3.43
N GLN A 325 -13.23 -10.00 -2.36
CA GLN A 325 -13.82 -8.67 -2.42
C GLN A 325 -13.15 -7.74 -1.41
N PHE A 326 -12.89 -6.50 -1.83
CA PHE A 326 -12.45 -5.45 -0.92
C PHE A 326 -13.60 -5.05 0.04
N VAL A 327 -13.24 -4.62 1.24
CA VAL A 327 -14.13 -4.09 2.27
C VAL A 327 -13.86 -2.60 2.47
N ALA A 328 -14.79 -1.89 3.12
CA ALA A 328 -14.66 -0.44 3.36
C ALA A 328 -13.37 -0.06 4.10
N ASP A 329 -12.92 -0.92 5.03
CA ASP A 329 -11.66 -0.72 5.75
C ASP A 329 -10.43 -0.69 4.83
N ASP A 330 -10.42 -1.48 3.74
CA ASP A 330 -9.31 -1.49 2.80
C ASP A 330 -9.20 -0.15 2.05
N VAL A 331 -10.36 0.42 1.71
CA VAL A 331 -10.43 1.72 1.05
C VAL A 331 -9.81 2.79 1.94
N GLY A 332 -10.17 2.83 3.23
CA GLY A 332 -9.60 3.78 4.18
C GLY A 332 -8.08 3.63 4.36
N LEU A 333 -7.55 2.40 4.28
CA LEU A 333 -6.12 2.15 4.35
C LEU A 333 -5.36 2.70 3.13
N VAL A 334 -5.83 2.41 1.93
CA VAL A 334 -5.21 2.89 0.69
C VAL A 334 -5.36 4.41 0.56
N ASP A 335 -6.50 4.96 0.97
CA ASP A 335 -6.77 6.40 0.99
C ASP A 335 -5.84 7.16 1.95
N THR A 336 -5.65 6.64 3.16
CA THR A 336 -4.68 7.20 4.12
C THR A 336 -3.27 7.18 3.56
N LEU A 337 -2.87 6.07 2.92
CA LEU A 337 -1.56 5.97 2.27
C LEU A 337 -1.44 6.96 1.11
N ALA A 338 -2.47 7.11 0.27
CA ALA A 338 -2.48 8.04 -0.86
C ALA A 338 -2.31 9.50 -0.39
N GLY A 339 -2.98 9.90 0.69
CA GLY A 339 -2.79 11.21 1.32
C GLY A 339 -1.36 11.41 1.82
N GLN A 340 -0.79 10.40 2.47
CA GLN A 340 0.59 10.47 2.97
C GLN A 340 1.63 10.55 1.85
N VAL A 341 1.42 9.81 0.75
CA VAL A 341 2.24 9.87 -0.45
C VAL A 341 2.17 11.27 -1.07
N ALA A 342 0.97 11.84 -1.20
CA ALA A 342 0.78 13.19 -1.75
C ALA A 342 1.57 14.25 -0.98
N VAL A 343 1.49 14.23 0.36
CA VAL A 343 2.25 15.15 1.23
C VAL A 343 3.76 14.93 1.09
N SER A 344 4.22 13.68 1.03
CA SER A 344 5.64 13.36 0.88
C SER A 344 6.20 13.85 -0.46
N LEU A 345 5.45 13.66 -1.55
CA LEU A 345 5.83 14.12 -2.89
C LEU A 345 5.90 15.65 -2.96
N GLU A 346 4.95 16.34 -2.31
CA GLU A 346 4.98 17.81 -2.27
C GLU A 346 6.17 18.32 -1.45
N ASN A 347 6.46 17.72 -0.29
CA ASN A 347 7.62 18.07 0.52
C ASN A 347 8.94 17.87 -0.24
N GLY A 348 9.07 16.77 -0.99
CA GLY A 348 10.23 16.51 -1.85
C GLY A 348 10.41 17.59 -2.91
N ARG A 349 9.33 17.90 -3.66
CA ARG A 349 9.33 18.97 -4.68
C ARG A 349 9.68 20.34 -4.11
N LEU A 350 9.16 20.67 -2.93
CA LEU A 350 9.48 21.91 -2.23
C LEU A 350 10.95 21.95 -1.81
N GLY A 351 11.49 20.84 -1.32
CA GLY A 351 12.91 20.70 -0.96
C GLY A 351 13.83 20.91 -2.17
N GLU A 352 13.55 20.28 -3.31
CA GLU A 352 14.31 20.46 -4.56
C GLU A 352 14.24 21.91 -5.05
N SER A 353 13.06 22.54 -5.00
CA SER A 353 12.88 23.94 -5.42
C SER A 353 13.68 24.89 -4.52
N LEU A 354 13.69 24.67 -3.20
CA LEU A 354 14.50 25.47 -2.27
C LEU A 354 16.00 25.30 -2.52
N ALA A 355 16.45 24.07 -2.79
CA ALA A 355 17.84 23.80 -3.14
C ALA A 355 18.25 24.54 -4.43
N GLN A 356 17.40 24.51 -5.45
CA GLN A 356 17.64 25.22 -6.71
C GLN A 356 17.69 26.75 -6.51
N ILE A 357 16.74 27.32 -5.76
CA ILE A 357 16.72 28.76 -5.46
C ILE A 357 17.96 29.17 -4.67
N THR A 358 18.40 28.34 -3.71
CA THR A 358 19.60 28.61 -2.91
C THR A 358 20.86 28.62 -3.80
N SER A 359 21.00 27.63 -4.68
CA SER A 359 22.10 27.57 -5.64
C SER A 359 22.13 28.78 -6.59
N LEU A 360 20.96 29.19 -7.13
CA LEU A 360 20.84 30.39 -7.95
C LEU A 360 21.22 31.66 -7.18
N LYS A 361 20.84 31.74 -5.90
CA LYS A 361 21.18 32.88 -5.04
C LYS A 361 22.69 32.96 -4.79
N GLU A 362 23.35 31.83 -4.52
CA GLU A 362 24.80 31.76 -4.33
C GLU A 362 25.54 32.22 -5.59
N GLN A 363 25.12 31.77 -6.77
CA GLN A 363 25.68 32.21 -8.06
C GLN A 363 25.52 33.72 -8.26
N LEU A 364 24.36 34.28 -7.90
CA LEU A 364 24.12 35.71 -8.01
C LEU A 364 25.00 36.52 -7.04
N GLU A 365 25.17 36.06 -5.80
CA GLU A 365 26.03 36.71 -4.81
C GLU A 365 27.50 36.70 -5.24
N GLU A 366 27.97 35.61 -5.86
CA GLU A 366 29.31 35.52 -6.43
C GLU A 366 29.51 36.48 -7.61
N LEU A 367 28.53 36.56 -8.53
CA LEU A 367 28.53 37.52 -9.62
C LEU A 367 28.56 38.98 -9.13
N VAL A 368 27.74 39.31 -8.13
CA VAL A 368 27.71 40.66 -7.54
C VAL A 368 29.06 40.98 -6.91
N ARG A 369 29.66 40.05 -6.17
CA ARG A 369 30.96 40.25 -5.54
C ARG A 369 32.07 40.45 -6.57
N SER A 370 32.10 39.62 -7.62
CA SER A 370 33.05 39.75 -8.72
C SER A 370 32.93 41.12 -9.41
N LYS A 371 31.69 41.58 -9.66
CA LYS A 371 31.42 42.91 -10.20
C LYS A 371 31.95 44.03 -9.29
N ASP A 372 31.73 43.92 -7.98
CA ASP A 372 32.17 44.94 -7.03
C ASP A 372 33.72 44.97 -6.90
N GLU A 373 34.37 43.80 -6.91
CA GLU A 373 35.84 43.68 -6.95
C GLU A 373 36.41 44.27 -8.24
N PHE A 374 35.79 43.99 -9.40
CA PHE A 374 36.15 44.58 -10.69
C PHE A 374 36.01 46.10 -10.67
N VAL A 375 34.86 46.64 -10.26
CA VAL A 375 34.62 48.09 -10.18
C VAL A 375 35.61 48.79 -9.24
N ALA A 376 35.93 48.17 -8.10
CA ALA A 376 36.91 48.70 -7.15
C ALA A 376 38.33 48.73 -7.75
N SER A 377 38.75 47.65 -8.42
CA SER A 377 40.05 47.56 -9.10
C SER A 377 40.19 48.64 -10.18
N VAL A 378 39.18 48.74 -11.04
CA VAL A 378 39.11 49.73 -12.12
C VAL A 378 39.19 51.16 -11.58
N SER A 379 38.44 51.45 -10.53
CA SER A 379 38.45 52.77 -9.90
C SER A 379 39.83 53.14 -9.35
N HIS A 380 40.58 52.17 -8.81
CA HIS A 380 41.93 52.40 -8.28
C HIS A 380 42.95 52.67 -9.40
N GLU A 381 42.91 51.87 -10.47
CA GLU A 381 43.80 52.03 -11.62
C GLU A 381 43.57 53.33 -12.38
N LEU A 382 42.32 53.82 -12.46
CA LEU A 382 42.02 55.12 -13.07
C LEU A 382 42.40 56.31 -12.17
N ARG A 383 42.24 56.19 -10.84
CA ARG A 383 42.48 57.31 -9.91
C ARG A 383 43.95 57.75 -9.87
N THR A 384 44.88 56.80 -9.94
CA THR A 384 46.33 57.08 -9.85
C THR A 384 46.82 58.01 -10.96
N PRO A 385 46.66 57.68 -12.27
CA PRO A 385 47.05 58.55 -13.37
C PRO A 385 46.22 59.83 -13.43
N LEU A 386 44.92 59.78 -13.09
CA LEU A 386 44.07 60.96 -13.05
C LEU A 386 44.54 61.98 -12.00
N THR A 387 44.99 61.49 -10.84
CA THR A 387 45.53 62.35 -9.77
C THR A 387 46.83 63.02 -10.22
N ALA A 388 47.71 62.28 -10.92
CA ALA A 388 48.95 62.82 -11.48
C ALA A 388 48.67 63.89 -12.56
N VAL A 389 47.76 63.61 -13.49
CA VAL A 389 47.33 64.56 -14.54
C VAL A 389 46.72 65.81 -13.92
N ALA A 390 45.74 65.65 -13.02
CA ALA A 390 45.04 66.77 -12.41
C ALA A 390 45.96 67.62 -11.52
N GLY A 391 46.82 67.00 -10.72
CA GLY A 391 47.76 67.69 -9.83
C GLY A 391 48.78 68.54 -10.60
N LEU A 392 49.48 67.93 -11.56
CA LEU A 392 50.48 68.63 -12.39
C LEU A 392 49.84 69.73 -13.25
N ALA A 393 48.65 69.47 -13.80
CA ALA A 393 47.92 70.49 -14.58
C ALA A 393 47.49 71.68 -13.70
N ASP A 394 47.07 71.42 -12.46
CA ASP A 394 46.66 72.47 -11.52
C ASP A 394 47.86 73.32 -11.06
N GLU A 395 49.01 72.69 -10.88
CA GLU A 395 50.27 73.32 -10.49
C GLU A 395 50.83 74.23 -11.61
N LEU A 396 50.81 73.74 -12.86
CA LEU A 396 51.12 74.54 -14.06
C LEU A 396 50.17 75.73 -14.25
N ARG A 397 48.89 75.57 -13.87
CA ARG A 397 47.88 76.63 -13.99
C ARG A 397 48.02 77.73 -12.94
N HIS A 398 48.34 77.37 -11.69
CA HIS A 398 48.39 78.32 -10.58
C HIS A 398 49.70 79.08 -10.46
N ALA A 399 50.84 78.48 -10.85
CA ALA A 399 52.16 79.09 -10.66
C ALA A 399 53.06 78.99 -11.91
N PRO A 400 52.61 79.44 -13.10
CA PRO A 400 53.31 79.23 -14.37
C PRO A 400 54.71 79.88 -14.42
N GLU A 401 54.94 80.97 -13.70
CA GLU A 401 56.23 81.68 -13.66
C GLU A 401 57.24 81.06 -12.68
N THR A 402 56.83 80.06 -11.89
CA THR A 402 57.65 79.46 -10.82
C THR A 402 58.52 78.31 -11.35
N PHE A 403 58.15 77.71 -12.48
CA PHE A 403 58.83 76.57 -13.08
C PHE A 403 59.72 77.03 -14.23
N SER A 404 60.91 76.44 -14.34
CA SER A 404 61.76 76.62 -15.52
C SER A 404 61.11 76.03 -16.78
N GLU A 405 61.60 76.45 -17.94
CA GLU A 405 61.13 75.93 -19.24
C GLU A 405 61.39 74.42 -19.38
N ILE A 406 62.38 73.89 -18.65
CA ILE A 406 62.71 72.46 -18.59
C ILE A 406 61.69 71.73 -17.72
N GLU A 407 61.40 72.22 -16.51
CA GLU A 407 60.42 71.64 -15.59
C GLU A 407 59.00 71.66 -16.17
N THR A 408 58.63 72.74 -16.86
CA THR A 408 57.34 72.85 -17.56
C THR A 408 57.19 71.78 -18.66
N LYS A 409 58.24 71.57 -19.46
CA LYS A 409 58.25 70.51 -20.50
C LYS A 409 58.20 69.12 -19.89
N GLU A 410 58.84 68.92 -18.74
CA GLU A 410 58.81 67.65 -18.00
C GLU A 410 57.41 67.36 -17.43
N PHE A 411 56.74 68.35 -16.84
CA PHE A 411 55.35 68.22 -16.37
C PHE A 411 54.37 67.95 -17.51
N ILE A 412 54.48 68.68 -18.63
CA ILE A 412 53.65 68.42 -19.82
C ILE A 412 53.87 66.99 -20.34
N LYS A 413 55.11 66.51 -20.33
CA LYS A 413 55.43 65.14 -20.72
C LYS A 413 54.77 64.11 -19.79
N VAL A 414 54.89 64.28 -18.47
CA VAL A 414 54.26 63.37 -17.50
C VAL A 414 52.73 63.39 -17.63
N ILE A 415 52.12 64.56 -17.83
CA ILE A 415 50.67 64.67 -18.09
C ILE A 415 50.28 63.90 -19.36
N ALA A 416 51.03 64.05 -20.45
CA ALA A 416 50.75 63.35 -21.71
C ALA A 416 50.94 61.83 -21.58
N ASP A 417 51.99 61.39 -20.89
CA ASP A 417 52.27 59.97 -20.64
C ASP A 417 51.16 59.34 -19.77
N GLN A 418 50.74 60.01 -18.70
CA GLN A 418 49.66 59.54 -17.82
C GLN A 418 48.27 59.59 -18.48
N ALA A 419 48.02 60.56 -19.37
CA ALA A 419 46.78 60.61 -20.16
C ALA A 419 46.71 59.47 -21.19
N ASN A 420 47.84 59.12 -21.81
CA ASN A 420 47.94 57.94 -22.69
C ASN A 420 47.76 56.63 -21.91
N GLU A 421 48.31 56.54 -20.70
CA GLU A 421 48.11 55.39 -19.81
C GLU A 421 46.64 55.23 -19.42
N LEU A 422 45.94 56.32 -19.06
CA LEU A 422 44.49 56.35 -18.84
C LEU A 422 43.69 55.86 -20.05
N ALA A 423 44.06 56.32 -21.25
CA ALA A 423 43.40 55.89 -22.48
C ALA A 423 43.58 54.38 -22.73
N GLY A 424 44.78 53.83 -22.44
CA GLY A 424 45.04 52.40 -22.50
C GLY A 424 44.16 51.60 -21.53
N ILE A 425 44.08 52.02 -20.27
CA ILE A 425 43.26 51.35 -19.25
C ILE A 425 41.77 51.36 -19.65
N VAL A 426 41.26 52.47 -20.20
CA VAL A 426 39.87 52.55 -20.67
C VAL A 426 39.62 51.65 -21.88
N GLU A 427 40.56 51.56 -22.82
CA GLU A 427 40.47 50.67 -23.98
C GLU A 427 40.44 49.20 -23.53
N ASP A 428 41.35 48.81 -22.63
CA ASP A 428 41.42 47.46 -22.06
C ASP A 428 40.12 47.09 -21.33
N LEU A 429 39.50 48.06 -20.64
CA LEU A 429 38.21 47.89 -19.98
C LEU A 429 37.04 47.69 -20.93
N LEU A 430 37.03 48.42 -22.05
CA LEU A 430 36.00 48.27 -23.09
C LEU A 430 36.11 46.91 -23.77
N VAL A 431 37.34 46.42 -23.99
CA VAL A 431 37.58 45.08 -24.54
C VAL A 431 37.13 43.99 -23.56
N ALA A 432 37.47 44.12 -22.27
CA ALA A 432 37.06 43.17 -21.24
C ALA A 432 35.52 43.12 -21.08
N GLY A 433 34.85 44.28 -21.03
CA GLY A 433 33.39 44.35 -20.92
C GLY A 433 32.65 43.81 -22.15
N GLN A 434 33.23 43.94 -23.36
CA GLN A 434 32.66 43.34 -24.57
C GLN A 434 32.87 41.83 -24.63
N ALA A 435 33.99 41.30 -24.12
CA ALA A 435 34.25 39.87 -24.05
C ALA A 435 33.27 39.15 -23.09
N GLU A 436 33.02 39.72 -21.91
CA GLU A 436 32.05 39.19 -20.94
C GLU A 436 30.60 39.20 -21.48
N MET A 437 30.21 40.23 -22.24
CA MET A 437 28.89 40.29 -22.91
C MET A 437 28.79 39.34 -24.12
N GLY A 438 29.91 39.03 -24.78
CA GLY A 438 29.98 38.07 -25.88
C GLY A 438 29.80 36.62 -25.41
N GLU A 439 30.39 36.25 -24.28
CA GLU A 439 30.20 34.92 -23.68
C GLU A 439 28.78 34.74 -23.11
N GLN A 440 28.14 35.79 -22.59
CA GLN A 440 26.74 35.72 -22.12
C GLN A 440 25.71 35.43 -23.23
N ASN A 441 25.95 35.83 -24.47
CA ASN A 441 25.02 35.54 -25.57
C ASN A 441 25.16 34.11 -26.12
N LEU A 442 26.32 33.46 -25.93
CA LEU A 442 26.56 32.07 -26.36
C LEU A 442 26.00 31.01 -25.39
N ASN A 443 25.58 31.41 -24.19
CA ASN A 443 25.03 30.52 -23.16
C ASN A 443 23.49 30.62 -23.02
N ILE A 444 22.82 31.39 -23.91
CA ILE A 444 21.35 31.59 -23.91
C ILE A 444 20.69 31.01 -25.18
N GLU A 445 21.46 30.49 -26.15
CA GLU A 445 20.98 29.58 -27.22
C GLU A 445 21.15 28.12 -26.78
#